data_AF-A0A087X0C7-F1
#
_entry.id   AF-A0A087X0C7-F1
#
_cell.length_a   1.000
_cell.length_b   1.000
_cell.length_c   1.000
_cell.angle_alpha   90.00
_cell.angle_beta   90.00
_cell.angle_gamma   90.00
#
_symmetry.space_group_name_H-M   'P 1'
#
loop_
_entity.id
_entity.type
_entity.pdbx_description
1 polymer ?
#
loop_
_entity_poly.entity_id
_entity_poly.type
_entity_poly.pdbx_seq_one_letter_code
_entity_poly.pdbx_strand_id
1 'polypeptide(L)'
;MPVAATNSETAMQQVLDNLGSLPSATGAAELDLIFLRGIMESPIVRSLAKAHERLEETKLEAVRDNNLELVQEILRDLAQLAEQSSTAAELAHILQEPHFQSLLETHDSVAS
;
A
#
# COMPACT_ATOMS: atom_id res chain seq x y z
N MET A 1 -21.97 9.25 12.93
CA MET A 1 -20.79 8.39 12.69
C MET A 1 -21.17 7.39 11.60
N PRO A 2 -20.89 7.62 10.30
CA PRO A 2 -21.13 6.59 9.30
C PRO A 2 -19.93 5.65 9.25
N VAL A 3 -20.23 4.36 9.26
CA VAL A 3 -19.28 3.24 9.21
C VAL A 3 -18.83 3.03 7.76
N ALA A 4 -17.53 3.15 7.49
CA ALA A 4 -16.90 2.95 6.18
C ALA A 4 -16.84 1.47 5.74
N ALA A 5 -17.93 0.72 5.92
CA ALA A 5 -17.95 -0.74 5.69
C ALA A 5 -18.75 -1.16 4.44
N THR A 6 -19.30 -0.23 3.67
CA THR A 6 -20.36 -0.53 2.70
C THR A 6 -19.87 -0.97 1.32
N ASN A 7 -18.67 -0.56 0.89
CA ASN A 7 -18.26 -0.68 -0.50
C ASN A 7 -17.73 -2.10 -0.84
N SER A 8 -16.90 -2.70 0.01
CA SER A 8 -16.42 -4.09 -0.19
C SER A 8 -17.52 -5.13 -0.13
N GLU A 9 -18.45 -4.98 0.81
CA GLU A 9 -19.58 -5.90 0.91
C GLU A 9 -20.46 -5.82 -0.32
N THR A 10 -20.69 -4.60 -0.85
CA THR A 10 -21.47 -4.43 -2.09
C THR A 10 -20.74 -4.91 -3.32
N ALA A 11 -19.44 -4.65 -3.48
CA ALA A 11 -18.64 -5.13 -4.62
C ALA A 11 -18.52 -6.66 -4.63
N MET A 12 -18.24 -7.28 -3.48
CA MET A 12 -18.16 -8.74 -3.36
C MET A 12 -19.52 -9.41 -3.58
N GLN A 13 -20.61 -8.80 -3.08
CA GLN A 13 -21.96 -9.28 -3.33
C GLN A 13 -22.32 -9.20 -4.81
N GLN A 14 -21.95 -8.11 -5.49
CA GLN A 14 -22.15 -7.98 -6.94
C GLN A 14 -21.39 -9.07 -7.73
N VAL A 15 -20.17 -9.42 -7.34
CA VAL A 15 -19.44 -10.52 -7.99
C VAL A 15 -20.14 -11.87 -7.78
N LEU A 16 -20.65 -12.13 -6.58
CA LEU A 16 -21.41 -13.36 -6.29
C LEU A 16 -22.74 -13.42 -7.07
N ASP A 17 -23.45 -12.30 -7.18
CA ASP A 17 -24.69 -12.19 -7.94
C ASP A 17 -24.43 -12.38 -9.45
N ASN A 18 -23.31 -11.84 -9.95
CA ASN A 18 -22.86 -12.07 -11.31
C ASN A 18 -22.53 -13.55 -11.55
N LEU A 19 -21.76 -14.19 -10.65
CA LEU A 19 -21.45 -15.63 -10.74
C LEU A 19 -22.71 -16.51 -10.73
N GLY A 20 -23.74 -16.13 -9.96
CA GLY A 20 -25.01 -16.85 -9.91
C GLY A 20 -25.91 -16.63 -11.15
N SER A 21 -25.66 -15.58 -11.93
CA SER A 21 -26.44 -15.23 -13.13
C SER A 21 -25.75 -15.57 -14.44
N LEU A 22 -24.50 -16.08 -14.40
CA LEU A 22 -23.80 -16.54 -15.60
C LEU A 22 -24.58 -17.70 -16.24
N PRO A 23 -24.94 -17.60 -17.54
CA PRO A 23 -25.57 -18.70 -18.23
C PRO A 23 -24.60 -19.89 -18.29
N SER A 24 -25.14 -21.12 -18.21
CA SER A 24 -24.41 -22.38 -18.36
C SER A 24 -23.67 -22.51 -19.71
N ALA A 25 -23.82 -21.54 -20.61
CA ALA A 25 -23.22 -21.44 -21.94
C ALA A 25 -21.90 -20.65 -21.98
N THR A 26 -21.35 -20.23 -20.82
CA THR A 26 -20.10 -19.44 -20.75
C THR A 26 -18.83 -20.21 -21.08
N GLY A 27 -18.92 -21.50 -21.42
CA GLY A 27 -17.77 -22.33 -21.79
C GLY A 27 -16.82 -22.66 -20.62
N ALA A 28 -17.05 -22.09 -19.44
CA ALA A 28 -16.42 -22.49 -18.20
C ALA A 28 -17.02 -23.82 -17.72
N ALA A 29 -16.19 -24.70 -17.16
CA ALA A 29 -16.70 -25.92 -16.55
C ALA A 29 -17.54 -25.55 -15.31
N GLU A 30 -18.71 -26.15 -15.16
CA GLU A 30 -19.62 -25.91 -14.03
C GLU A 30 -18.92 -26.07 -12.67
N LEU A 31 -17.97 -27.02 -12.60
CA LEU A 31 -17.13 -27.25 -11.42
C LEU A 31 -16.27 -26.03 -11.06
N ASP A 32 -15.71 -25.34 -12.05
CA ASP A 32 -14.86 -24.17 -11.84
C ASP A 32 -15.68 -22.99 -11.32
N LEU A 33 -16.92 -22.82 -11.81
CA LEU A 33 -17.84 -21.79 -11.33
C LEU A 33 -18.28 -22.05 -9.88
N ILE A 34 -18.55 -23.31 -9.54
CA ILE A 34 -18.85 -23.72 -8.16
C ILE A 34 -17.64 -23.44 -7.25
N PHE A 35 -16.43 -23.78 -7.69
CA PHE A 35 -15.22 -23.55 -6.94
C PHE A 35 -14.93 -22.06 -6.73
N LEU A 36 -15.03 -21.26 -7.79
CA LEU A 36 -14.85 -19.81 -7.74
C LEU A 36 -15.86 -19.16 -6.80
N ARG A 37 -17.13 -19.57 -6.88
CA ARG A 37 -18.17 -19.11 -5.95
C ARG A 37 -17.81 -19.47 -4.51
N GLY A 38 -17.37 -20.71 -4.26
CA GLY A 38 -16.93 -21.14 -2.92
C GLY A 38 -15.75 -20.34 -2.38
N ILE A 39 -14.78 -19.97 -3.23
CA ILE A 39 -13.69 -19.07 -2.86
C ILE A 39 -14.23 -17.68 -2.48
N MET A 40 -15.13 -17.12 -3.28
CA MET A 40 -15.69 -15.77 -3.05
C MET A 40 -16.62 -15.71 -1.82
N GLU A 41 -17.27 -16.82 -1.46
CA GLU A 41 -18.05 -16.97 -0.23
C GLU A 41 -17.17 -17.17 1.02
N SER A 42 -15.88 -17.48 0.85
CA SER A 42 -14.95 -17.71 1.95
C SER A 42 -14.83 -16.48 2.85
N PRO A 43 -15.00 -16.63 4.19
CA PRO A 43 -14.85 -15.52 5.13
C PRO A 43 -13.42 -14.94 5.12
N ILE A 44 -12.41 -15.74 4.76
CA ILE A 44 -11.02 -15.29 4.63
C ILE A 44 -10.89 -14.33 3.44
N VAL A 45 -11.41 -14.72 2.28
CA VAL A 45 -11.36 -13.91 1.04
C VAL A 45 -12.14 -12.61 1.22
N ARG A 46 -13.32 -12.67 1.85
CA ARG A 46 -14.11 -11.49 2.19
C ARG A 46 -13.37 -10.54 3.14
N SER A 47 -12.65 -11.09 4.11
CA SER A 47 -11.85 -10.28 5.05
C SER A 47 -10.65 -9.64 4.37
N LEU A 48 -9.98 -10.36 3.45
CA LEU A 48 -8.87 -9.83 2.65
C LEU A 48 -9.33 -8.72 1.69
N ALA A 49 -10.46 -8.90 1.00
CA ALA A 49 -11.02 -7.87 0.13
C ALA A 49 -11.31 -6.57 0.89
N LYS A 50 -11.94 -6.68 2.08
CA LYS A 50 -12.18 -5.54 2.98
C LYS A 50 -10.88 -4.88 3.44
N ALA A 51 -9.85 -5.65 3.75
CA ALA A 51 -8.56 -5.11 4.18
C ALA A 51 -7.86 -4.38 3.02
N HIS A 52 -7.94 -4.92 1.80
CA HIS A 52 -7.34 -4.33 0.61
C HIS A 52 -7.97 -2.98 0.26
N GLU A 53 -9.30 -2.91 0.20
CA GLU A 53 -10.00 -1.66 -0.12
C GLU A 53 -9.76 -0.55 0.92
N ARG A 54 -9.70 -0.90 2.21
CA ARG A 54 -9.33 0.06 3.27
C ARG A 54 -7.92 0.62 3.13
N LEU A 55 -7.02 -0.09 2.44
CA LEU A 55 -5.67 0.39 2.14
C LEU A 55 -5.65 1.23 0.85
N GLU A 56 -6.59 1.03 -0.08
CA GLU A 56 -6.70 1.79 -1.33
C GLU A 56 -7.33 3.19 -1.15
N GLU A 57 -8.20 3.40 -0.15
CA GLU A 57 -8.91 4.69 0.06
C GLU A 57 -7.97 5.87 0.41
N THR A 58 -6.75 5.61 0.86
CA THR A 58 -5.73 6.63 1.12
C THR A 58 -4.55 6.49 0.18
N LYS A 59 -4.79 6.65 -1.12
CA LYS A 59 -3.70 6.73 -2.10
C LYS A 59 -2.96 8.07 -1.93
N LEU A 60 -1.97 8.08 -1.04
CA LEU A 60 -1.00 9.16 -0.93
C LEU A 60 -0.01 9.00 -2.08
N GLU A 61 0.14 10.05 -2.90
CA GLU A 61 1.16 10.08 -3.95
C GLU A 61 2.49 10.52 -3.34
N ALA A 62 3.55 9.77 -3.63
CA ALA A 62 4.89 10.18 -3.24
C ALA A 62 5.25 11.47 -3.97
N VAL A 63 5.74 12.47 -3.24
CA VAL A 63 6.20 13.75 -3.83
C VAL A 63 7.39 13.51 -4.76
N ARG A 64 8.22 12.51 -4.45
CA ARG A 64 9.32 12.00 -5.27
C ARG A 64 9.76 10.63 -4.76
N ASP A 65 10.52 9.93 -5.57
CA ASP A 65 11.34 8.78 -5.22
C ASP A 65 12.80 9.19 -4.97
N ASN A 66 13.66 8.20 -4.69
CA ASN A 66 15.10 8.36 -4.58
C ASN A 66 15.58 9.36 -3.49
N ASN A 67 14.88 9.37 -2.36
CA ASN A 67 15.20 10.20 -1.20
C ASN A 67 16.52 9.82 -0.55
N LEU A 68 16.95 8.57 -0.67
CA LEU A 68 18.24 8.11 -0.13
C LEU A 68 19.42 8.83 -0.79
N GLU A 69 19.39 8.99 -2.12
CA GLU A 69 20.42 9.73 -2.86
C GLU A 69 20.44 11.20 -2.44
N LEU A 70 19.27 11.84 -2.32
CA LEU A 70 19.23 13.21 -1.86
C LEU A 70 19.80 13.36 -0.44
N VAL A 71 19.49 12.46 0.49
CA VAL A 71 20.06 12.55 1.84
C VAL A 71 21.59 12.45 1.81
N GLN A 72 22.16 11.63 0.93
CA GLN A 72 23.62 11.58 0.76
C GLN A 72 24.19 12.91 0.25
N GLU A 73 23.49 13.59 -0.68
CA GLU A 73 23.87 14.93 -1.14
C GLU A 73 23.77 15.96 -0.01
N ILE A 74 22.66 15.97 0.73
CA ILE A 74 22.45 16.86 1.88
C ILE A 74 23.53 16.66 2.93
N LEU A 75 23.90 15.41 3.24
CA LEU A 75 24.95 15.11 4.21
C LEU A 75 26.32 15.63 3.76
N ARG A 76 26.63 15.57 2.47
CA ARG A 76 27.86 16.13 1.91
C ARG A 76 27.90 17.65 2.06
N ASP A 77 26.78 18.32 1.85
CA ASP A 77 26.67 19.77 1.99
C ASP A 77 26.70 20.20 3.47
N LEU A 78 26.01 19.45 4.34
CA LEU A 78 25.98 19.68 5.78
C LEU A 78 27.35 19.46 6.44
N ALA A 79 28.20 18.58 5.91
CA ALA A 79 29.53 18.33 6.47
C ALA A 79 30.36 19.62 6.57
N GLN A 80 30.22 20.54 5.61
CA GLN A 80 30.92 21.83 5.62
C GLN A 80 30.34 22.81 6.66
N LEU A 81 29.05 22.66 6.98
CA LEU A 81 28.31 23.53 7.91
C LEU A 81 28.34 23.02 9.35
N ALA A 82 28.54 21.71 9.54
CA ALA A 82 28.55 21.05 10.84
C ALA A 82 29.68 21.53 11.76
N GLU A 83 30.80 22.02 11.20
CA GLU A 83 31.89 22.61 12.00
C GLU A 83 31.50 23.93 12.67
N GLN A 84 30.54 24.66 12.09
CA GLN A 84 30.17 26.01 12.50
C GLN A 84 28.78 26.09 13.14
N SER A 85 27.97 25.04 12.98
CA SER A 85 26.58 25.01 13.45
C SER A 85 26.27 23.68 14.11
N SER A 86 25.97 23.74 15.41
CA SER A 86 25.49 22.58 16.18
C SER A 86 24.19 22.01 15.61
N THR A 87 23.32 22.87 15.05
CA THR A 87 22.07 22.44 14.41
C THR A 87 22.34 21.67 13.13
N ALA A 88 23.33 22.07 12.34
CA ALA A 88 23.72 21.31 11.14
C ALA A 88 24.32 19.95 11.49
N ALA A 89 25.12 19.89 12.57
CA ALA A 89 25.65 18.64 13.10
C ALA A 89 24.54 17.72 13.63
N GLU A 90 23.56 18.26 14.35
CA GLU A 90 22.41 17.51 14.86
C GLU A 90 21.55 16.95 13.71
N LEU A 91 21.27 17.77 12.69
CA LEU A 91 20.54 17.31 11.50
C LEU A 91 21.30 16.21 10.77
N ALA A 92 22.61 16.36 10.57
CA ALA A 92 23.43 15.33 9.95
C ALA A 92 23.42 14.02 10.75
N HIS A 93 23.38 14.10 12.09
CA HIS A 93 23.26 12.94 12.96
C HIS A 93 21.92 12.23 12.78
N ILE A 94 20.80 12.96 12.85
CA ILE A 94 19.45 12.41 12.68
C ILE A 94 19.31 11.74 11.30
N LEU A 95 19.80 12.39 10.24
CA LEU A 95 19.74 11.85 8.89
C LEU A 95 20.54 10.55 8.74
N GLN A 96 21.56 10.31 9.55
CA GLN A 96 22.37 9.08 9.54
C GLN A 96 21.83 7.99 10.48
N GLU A 97 20.82 8.27 11.31
CA GLU A 97 20.27 7.27 12.22
C GLU A 97 19.66 6.09 11.45
N PRO A 98 19.85 4.84 11.93
CA PRO A 98 19.41 3.65 11.22
C PRO A 98 17.89 3.63 11.00
N HIS A 99 17.12 4.14 11.96
CA HIS A 99 15.66 4.22 11.82
C HIS A 99 15.22 5.19 10.73
N PHE A 100 15.94 6.31 10.59
CA PHE A 100 15.64 7.30 9.55
C PHE A 100 16.01 6.75 8.16
N GLN A 101 17.17 6.08 8.05
CA GLN A 101 17.58 5.41 6.82
C GLN A 101 16.59 4.31 6.40
N SER A 102 16.17 3.44 7.33
CA SER A 102 15.16 2.41 7.05
C SER A 102 13.81 2.99 6.63
N LEU A 103 13.41 4.13 7.20
CA LEU A 103 12.18 4.83 6.81
C LEU A 103 12.27 5.33 5.36
N LEU A 104 13.40 5.92 4.97
CA LEU A 104 13.62 6.41 3.59
C LEU A 104 13.74 5.27 2.58
N GLU A 105 14.45 4.19 2.90
CA GLU A 105 14.51 3.00 2.06
C GLU A 105 13.12 2.40 1.82
N THR A 106 12.31 2.31 2.89
CA THR A 106 10.94 1.81 2.79
C THR A 106 10.08 2.75 1.96
N HIS A 107 10.22 4.06 2.16
CA HIS A 107 9.51 5.07 1.38
C HIS A 107 9.86 4.95 -0.12
N ASP A 108 11.14 4.91 -0.47
CA ASP A 108 11.59 4.83 -1.86
C ASP A 108 11.12 3.53 -2.54
N SER A 109 11.10 2.41 -1.80
CA SER A 109 10.56 1.12 -2.27
C SER A 109 9.05 1.15 -2.55
N VAL A 110 8.30 1.94 -1.80
CA VAL A 110 6.84 2.11 -2.01
C VAL A 110 6.54 3.17 -3.09
N ALA A 111 7.44 4.13 -3.28
CA ALA A 111 7.30 5.22 -4.24
C ALA A 111 7.66 4.85 -5.69
N SER A 112 8.53 3.85 -5.90
CA SER A 112 8.98 3.36 -7.21
C SER A 112 7.97 2.44 -7.90
#